data_AF-A0A9D7QSJ8-F1
#
_entry.id   AF-A0A9D7QSJ8-F1
#
_cell.length_a   1.000
_cell.length_b   1.000
_cell.length_c   1.000
_cell.angle_alpha   90.00
_cell.angle_beta   90.00
_cell.angle_gamma   90.00
#
_symmetry.space_group_name_H-M   'P 1'
#
loop_
_entity.id
_entity.type
_entity.pdbx_description
1 polymer ?
#
loop_
_entity_poly.entity_id
_entity_poly.type
_entity_poly.pdbx_seq_one_letter_code
_entity_poly.pdbx_strand_id
1 'polypeptide(L)'
;MKGISSITLLIIANCFMTLAWYGHLQFYKIPWLAKMGIFGVILISWGIALFEYFFQVPANRIGYTGNGGPFNLFELKLIQEVVSLLVFTLFAVFVFKTDKLAWNHLVGFGFVVLAVFFVFKKW
;
A
#
# COMPACT_ATOMS: atom_id res chain seq x y z
N MET A 1 -14.09 -12.73 11.44
CA MET A 1 -13.71 -12.80 10.00
C MET A 1 -13.56 -11.44 9.33
N LYS A 2 -14.41 -10.43 9.64
CA LYS A 2 -14.36 -9.09 9.01
C LYS A 2 -12.98 -8.40 9.02
N GLY A 3 -12.24 -8.50 10.12
CA GLY A 3 -10.90 -7.89 10.22
C GLY A 3 -9.89 -8.48 9.25
N ILE A 4 -9.87 -9.82 9.10
CA ILE A 4 -9.01 -10.51 8.13
C ILE A 4 -9.37 -10.10 6.70
N SER A 5 -10.66 -10.08 6.37
CA SER A 5 -11.12 -9.63 5.04
C SER A 5 -10.71 -8.19 4.74
N SER A 6 -10.81 -7.28 5.72
CA SER A 6 -10.36 -5.89 5.59
C SER A 6 -8.85 -5.82 5.30
N ILE A 7 -8.02 -6.52 6.07
CA ILE A 7 -6.57 -6.54 5.87
C ILE A 7 -6.19 -7.14 4.50
N THR A 8 -6.81 -8.23 4.08
CA THR A 8 -6.54 -8.83 2.75
C THR A 8 -6.86 -7.85 1.63
N LEU A 9 -7.98 -7.13 1.71
CA LEU A 9 -8.34 -6.10 0.73
C LEU A 9 -7.38 -4.92 0.76
N LEU A 10 -6.91 -4.49 1.94
CA LEU A 10 -5.88 -3.45 2.06
C LEU A 10 -4.57 -3.89 1.39
N ILE A 11 -4.15 -5.14 1.53
CA ILE A 11 -2.94 -5.65 0.88
C ILE A 11 -3.08 -5.57 -0.64
N ILE A 12 -4.22 -6.04 -1.18
CA ILE A 12 -4.50 -5.98 -2.63
C ILE A 12 -4.53 -4.53 -3.12
N ALA A 13 -5.21 -3.63 -2.40
CA ALA A 13 -5.26 -2.21 -2.73
C ALA A 13 -3.86 -1.59 -2.78
N ASN A 14 -3.01 -1.87 -1.78
CA ASN A 14 -1.65 -1.32 -1.73
C ASN A 14 -0.74 -1.82 -2.87
N CYS A 15 -1.00 -3.01 -3.45
CA CYS A 15 -0.31 -3.43 -4.66
C CYS A 15 -0.63 -2.50 -5.84
N PHE A 16 -1.91 -2.17 -6.04
CA PHE A 16 -2.33 -1.22 -7.08
C PHE A 16 -1.82 0.20 -6.80
N MET A 17 -1.89 0.65 -5.54
CA MET A 17 -1.33 1.93 -5.11
C MET A 17 0.16 2.04 -5.48
N THR A 18 0.95 1.02 -5.13
CA THR A 18 2.39 0.98 -5.42
C THR A 18 2.67 1.03 -6.93
N LEU A 19 1.88 0.30 -7.73
CA LEU A 19 1.98 0.34 -9.19
C LEU A 19 1.59 1.71 -9.76
N ALA A 20 0.51 2.31 -9.28
CA ALA A 20 0.04 3.62 -9.73
C ALA A 20 1.07 4.72 -9.43
N TRP A 21 1.68 4.67 -8.26
CA TRP A 21 2.60 5.71 -7.78
C TRP A 21 4.02 5.53 -8.30
N TYR A 22 4.53 4.30 -8.41
CA TYR A 22 5.94 4.04 -8.71
C TYR A 22 6.18 3.18 -9.95
N GLY A 23 5.17 2.45 -10.44
CA GLY A 23 5.32 1.56 -11.59
C GLY A 23 5.79 2.29 -12.85
N HIS A 24 5.34 3.53 -13.04
CA HIS A 24 5.76 4.37 -14.16
C HIS A 24 7.25 4.73 -14.15
N LEU A 25 7.90 4.71 -12.98
CA LEU A 25 9.35 4.92 -12.87
C LEU A 25 10.14 3.80 -13.54
N GLN A 26 9.53 2.65 -13.82
CA GLN A 26 10.14 1.53 -14.54
C GLN A 26 9.82 1.53 -16.04
N PHE A 27 9.05 2.50 -16.54
CA PHE A 27 8.64 2.57 -17.94
C PHE A 27 9.81 2.74 -18.93
N TYR A 28 10.96 3.27 -18.47
CA TYR A 28 12.18 3.33 -19.28
C TYR A 28 12.65 1.94 -19.78
N LYS A 29 12.28 0.86 -19.07
CA LYS A 29 12.59 -0.52 -19.46
C LYS A 29 11.73 -1.01 -20.63
N ILE A 30 10.63 -0.32 -20.96
CA ILE A 30 9.66 -0.73 -21.98
C ILE A 30 9.64 0.32 -23.09
N PRO A 31 10.14 0.01 -24.31
CA PRO A 31 10.37 1.01 -25.36
C PRO A 31 9.16 1.89 -25.74
N TRP A 32 7.95 1.33 -25.68
CA TRP A 32 6.72 2.07 -25.98
C TRP A 32 6.27 2.99 -24.83
N LEU A 33 6.48 2.59 -23.58
CA LEU A 33 6.15 3.41 -22.40
C LEU A 33 7.23 4.46 -22.10
N ALA A 34 8.49 4.21 -22.50
CA ALA A 34 9.61 5.12 -22.28
C ALA A 34 9.45 6.48 -22.99
N LYS A 35 8.70 6.52 -24.10
CA LYS A 35 8.42 7.76 -24.86
C LYS A 35 7.13 8.45 -24.43
N MET A 36 6.46 7.93 -23.40
CA MET A 36 5.15 8.44 -23.02
C MET A 36 5.30 9.79 -22.29
N GLY A 37 4.56 10.79 -22.74
CA GLY A 37 4.52 12.09 -22.08
C GLY A 37 3.89 12.01 -20.69
N ILE A 38 4.20 12.99 -19.84
CA ILE A 38 3.72 13.05 -18.44
C ILE A 38 2.19 12.92 -18.34
N PHE A 39 1.45 13.48 -19.30
CA PHE A 39 -0.01 13.40 -19.32
C PHE A 39 -0.51 11.96 -19.51
N GLY A 40 0.11 11.18 -20.40
CA GLY A 40 -0.21 9.76 -20.56
C GLY A 40 0.10 8.95 -19.31
N VAL A 41 1.24 9.26 -18.65
CA VAL A 41 1.63 8.60 -17.40
C VAL A 41 0.60 8.85 -16.31
N ILE A 42 0.15 10.10 -16.15
CA ILE A 42 -0.89 10.47 -15.18
C ILE A 42 -2.18 9.70 -15.46
N LEU A 43 -2.62 9.60 -16.72
CA LEU A 43 -3.85 8.88 -17.07
C LEU A 43 -3.77 7.37 -16.77
N ILE A 44 -2.62 6.74 -17.07
CA ILE A 44 -2.42 5.32 -16.72
C ILE A 44 -2.41 5.14 -15.20
N SER A 45 -1.69 5.99 -14.47
CA SER A 45 -1.66 5.95 -13.00
C SER A 45 -3.05 6.14 -12.40
N TRP A 46 -3.88 7.04 -12.95
CA TRP A 46 -5.27 7.21 -12.56
C TRP A 46 -6.12 5.97 -12.84
N GLY A 47 -5.94 5.35 -14.02
CA GLY A 47 -6.60 4.09 -14.36
C GLY A 47 -6.29 2.98 -13.36
N ILE A 48 -5.04 2.88 -12.91
CA ILE A 48 -4.63 1.90 -11.89
C ILE A 48 -5.21 2.26 -10.51
N ALA A 49 -5.19 3.54 -10.13
CA ALA A 49 -5.75 4.02 -8.86
C ALA A 49 -7.27 3.76 -8.75
N LEU A 50 -8.00 3.75 -9.87
CA LEU A 50 -9.40 3.35 -9.88
C LEU A 50 -9.59 1.89 -9.39
N PHE A 51 -8.71 0.96 -9.80
CA PHE A 51 -8.73 -0.41 -9.29
C PHE A 51 -8.33 -0.49 -7.83
N GLU A 52 -7.35 0.30 -7.38
CA GLU A 52 -7.02 0.43 -5.95
C GLU A 52 -8.29 0.75 -5.13
N TYR A 53 -9.07 1.75 -5.57
CA TYR A 53 -10.28 2.17 -4.84
C TYR A 53 -11.36 1.09 -4.76
N PHE A 54 -11.46 0.20 -5.75
CA PHE A 54 -12.38 -0.94 -5.70
C PHE A 54 -12.09 -1.90 -4.53
N PHE A 55 -10.86 -1.94 -4.02
CA PHE A 55 -10.50 -2.73 -2.84
C PHE A 55 -10.38 -1.88 -1.58
N GLN A 56 -9.80 -0.68 -1.69
CA GLN A 56 -9.55 0.22 -0.57
C GLN A 56 -10.85 0.67 0.11
N VAL A 57 -11.87 1.05 -0.66
CA VAL A 57 -13.13 1.55 -0.11
C VAL A 57 -13.89 0.44 0.64
N PRO A 58 -14.10 -0.77 0.07
CA PRO A 58 -14.70 -1.87 0.82
C PRO A 58 -13.88 -2.30 2.04
N ALA A 59 -12.55 -2.32 1.94
CA ALA A 59 -11.67 -2.70 3.06
C ALA A 59 -11.92 -1.83 4.29
N ASN A 60 -11.93 -0.51 4.09
CA ASN A 60 -12.16 0.45 5.16
C ASN A 60 -13.59 0.38 5.68
N ARG A 61 -14.60 0.23 4.80
CA ARG A 61 -16.00 0.11 5.25
C ARG A 61 -16.23 -1.15 6.08
N ILE A 62 -15.68 -2.30 5.68
CA ILE A 62 -15.80 -3.57 6.42
C ILE A 62 -15.05 -3.52 7.76
N GLY A 63 -13.90 -2.85 7.78
CA GLY A 63 -13.03 -2.75 8.96
C GLY A 63 -13.52 -1.75 10.00
N TYR A 64 -14.21 -0.69 9.60
CA TYR A 64 -14.53 0.44 10.48
C TYR A 64 -15.62 0.13 11.52
N THR A 65 -15.36 0.48 12.78
CA THR A 65 -16.28 0.28 13.92
C THR A 65 -17.64 0.93 13.70
N GLY A 66 -17.70 2.12 13.09
CA GLY A 66 -18.95 2.79 12.75
C GLY A 66 -19.84 2.02 11.76
N ASN A 67 -19.29 1.04 11.03
CA ASN A 67 -20.01 0.16 10.12
C ASN A 67 -20.13 -1.29 10.67
N GLY A 68 -19.87 -1.49 11.96
CA GLY A 68 -19.89 -2.82 12.59
C GLY A 68 -18.65 -3.68 12.29
N GLY A 69 -17.54 -3.03 11.94
CA GLY A 69 -16.20 -3.62 11.84
C GLY A 69 -15.44 -3.61 13.17
N PRO A 70 -14.27 -4.25 13.25
CA PRO A 70 -13.52 -4.38 14.50
C PRO A 70 -12.56 -3.22 14.82
N PHE A 71 -12.28 -2.32 13.86
CA PHE A 71 -11.22 -1.32 13.96
C PHE A 71 -11.75 0.11 13.98
N ASN A 72 -11.22 0.96 14.85
CA ASN A 72 -11.50 2.39 14.81
C ASN A 72 -10.74 3.08 13.65
N LEU A 73 -10.97 4.38 13.45
CA LEU A 73 -10.37 5.12 12.33
C LEU A 73 -8.83 5.17 12.41
N PHE A 74 -8.28 5.35 13.61
CA PHE A 74 -6.83 5.41 13.83
C PHE A 74 -6.18 4.04 13.63
N GLU A 75 -6.80 2.98 14.14
CA GLU A 75 -6.35 1.60 13.95
C GLU A 75 -6.33 1.22 12.47
N LEU A 76 -7.39 1.56 11.71
CA LEU A 76 -7.44 1.34 10.26
C LEU A 76 -6.33 2.07 9.53
N LYS A 77 -6.09 3.34 9.87
CA LYS A 77 -5.05 4.12 9.23
C LYS A 77 -3.67 3.54 9.52
N LEU A 78 -3.41 3.14 10.76
CA LEU A 78 -2.14 2.52 11.11
C LEU A 78 -1.93 1.18 10.40
N ILE A 79 -2.96 0.33 10.35
CA ILE A 79 -2.91 -0.93 9.58
C ILE A 79 -2.57 -0.63 8.12
N GLN A 80 -3.20 0.38 7.52
CA GLN A 80 -2.91 0.76 6.14
C GLN A 80 -1.45 1.22 5.95
N GLU A 81 -0.89 2.02 6.86
CA GLU A 81 0.51 2.45 6.77
C GLU A 81 1.48 1.26 6.87
N VAL A 82 1.22 0.34 7.80
CA VAL A 82 2.01 -0.89 7.96
C VAL A 82 1.94 -1.73 6.67
N VAL A 83 0.73 -1.94 6.14
CA VAL A 83 0.51 -2.70 4.90
C VAL A 83 1.19 -2.01 3.71
N SER A 84 1.08 -0.68 3.61
CA SER A 84 1.68 0.11 2.53
C SER A 84 3.19 -0.03 2.51
N LEU A 85 3.85 0.12 3.67
CA LEU A 85 5.30 -0.03 3.79
C LEU A 85 5.76 -1.46 3.46
N LEU A 86 5.04 -2.48 3.94
CA LEU A 86 5.36 -3.87 3.64
C LEU A 86 5.23 -4.16 2.13
N VAL A 87 4.10 -3.80 1.52
CA VAL A 87 3.86 -4.03 0.08
C VAL A 87 4.87 -3.24 -0.75
N PHE A 88 5.08 -1.96 -0.46
CA PHE A 88 6.07 -1.13 -1.14
C PHE A 88 7.46 -1.77 -1.10
N THR A 89 7.90 -2.25 0.07
CA THR A 89 9.21 -2.91 0.23
C THR A 89 9.32 -4.15 -0.65
N LEU A 90 8.31 -5.02 -0.65
CA LEU A 90 8.29 -6.20 -1.49
C LEU A 90 8.37 -5.84 -2.98
N PHE A 91 7.64 -4.81 -3.41
CA PHE A 91 7.69 -4.32 -4.78
C PHE A 91 9.06 -3.74 -5.14
N ALA A 92 9.64 -2.89 -4.29
CA ALA A 92 10.95 -2.28 -4.52
C ALA A 92 12.04 -3.34 -4.72
N VAL A 93 12.05 -4.38 -3.87
CA VAL A 93 13.06 -5.45 -3.90
C VAL A 93 12.82 -6.45 -5.04
N PHE A 94 11.59 -6.96 -5.18
CA PHE A 94 11.33 -8.10 -6.06
C PHE A 94 10.81 -7.70 -7.45
N VAL A 95 9.97 -6.66 -7.53
CA VAL A 95 9.32 -6.24 -8.78
C VAL A 95 10.16 -5.22 -9.52
N PHE A 96 10.49 -4.10 -8.87
CA PHE A 96 11.27 -3.02 -9.49
C PHE A 96 12.75 -3.38 -9.55
N LYS A 97 13.23 -4.21 -8.62
CA LYS A 97 14.62 -4.65 -8.50
C LYS A 97 15.61 -3.48 -8.49
N THR A 98 15.18 -2.35 -7.94
CA THR A 98 15.94 -1.10 -7.94
C THR A 98 16.90 -1.03 -6.76
N ASP A 99 16.48 -1.49 -5.59
CA ASP A 99 17.27 -1.38 -4.36
C ASP A 99 17.53 -2.73 -3.70
N LYS A 100 18.73 -2.87 -3.14
CA LYS A 100 19.06 -3.96 -2.21
C LYS A 100 18.57 -3.56 -0.82
N LEU A 101 17.93 -4.49 -0.10
CA LEU A 101 17.55 -4.31 1.30
C LEU A 101 18.79 -3.99 2.15
N ALA A 102 18.99 -2.71 2.43
CA ALA A 102 20.00 -2.20 3.36
C ALA A 102 19.53 -2.30 4.82
N TRP A 103 20.49 -2.33 5.74
CA TRP A 103 20.26 -2.54 7.18
C TRP A 103 19.35 -1.49 7.83
N ASN A 104 19.47 -0.24 7.39
CA ASN A 104 18.62 0.86 7.84
C ASN A 104 17.12 0.66 7.49
N HIS A 105 16.77 -0.05 6.42
CA HIS A 105 15.37 -0.37 6.12
C HIS A 105 14.78 -1.35 7.13
N LEU A 106 15.58 -2.34 7.58
CA LEU A 106 15.15 -3.28 8.61
C LEU A 106 14.92 -2.58 9.95
N VAL A 107 15.79 -1.63 10.32
CA VAL A 107 15.61 -0.78 11.49
C VAL A 107 14.32 0.05 11.35
N GLY A 108 14.06 0.60 10.17
CA GLY A 108 12.80 1.28 9.84
C GLY A 108 11.56 0.42 10.07
N PHE A 109 11.56 -0.84 9.63
CA PHE A 109 10.45 -1.77 9.90
C PHE A 109 10.30 -2.07 11.39
N GLY A 110 11.40 -2.15 12.14
CA GLY A 110 11.37 -2.27 13.60
C GLY A 110 10.60 -1.13 14.27
N PHE A 111 10.79 0.11 13.81
CA PHE A 111 10.04 1.26 14.32
C PHE A 111 8.55 1.23 13.94
N VAL A 112 8.20 0.69 12.77
CA VAL A 112 6.79 0.48 12.38
C VAL A 112 6.10 -0.53 13.30
N VAL A 113 6.79 -1.62 13.66
CA VAL A 113 6.27 -2.61 14.63
C VAL A 113 6.07 -1.98 16.01
N LEU A 114 7.01 -1.13 16.47
CA LEU A 114 6.86 -0.36 17.70
C LEU A 114 5.63 0.56 17.66
N ALA A 115 5.35 1.21 16.53
CA ALA A 115 4.16 2.04 16.38
C ALA A 115 2.87 1.22 16.52
N VAL A 116 2.82 -0.01 15.97
CA VAL A 116 1.69 -0.93 16.16
C VAL A 116 1.46 -1.24 17.63
N PHE A 117 2.52 -1.54 18.39
CA PHE A 117 2.41 -1.81 19.82
C PHE A 117 1.77 -0.65 20.60
N PHE A 118 2.20 0.59 20.36
CA PHE A 118 1.69 1.75 21.10
C PHE A 118 0.24 2.10 20.76
N VAL A 119 -0.16 1.98 19.49
CA VAL A 119 -1.53 2.34 19.07
C VAL A 119 -2.56 1.30 19.51
N PHE A 120 -2.20 0.01 19.53
CA PHE A 120 -3.11 -1.05 19.95
C PHE A 120 -3.14 -1.30 21.46
N LYS A 121 -2.17 -0.77 22.22
CA LYS A 121 -2.17 -0.87 23.68
C LYS A 121 -3.22 0.06 24.29
N LYS A 122 -4.30 -0.53 24.81
CA LYS A 122 -5.27 0.19 25.64
C LYS A 122 -4.70 0.33 27.06
N TRP A 123 -4.68 1.56 27.56
CA TRP A 123 -4.38 1.87 28.96
C TRP A 123 -5.61 1.68 29.82
#